data_AF-A0A7S2HXD3-F1
#
_entry.id   AF-A0A7S2HXD3-F1
#
_cell.length_a   1.000
_cell.length_b   1.000
_cell.length_c   1.000
_cell.angle_alpha   90.00
_cell.angle_beta   90.00
_cell.angle_gamma   90.00
#
_symmetry.space_group_name_H-M   'P 1'
#
loop_
_entity.id
_entity.type
_entity.pdbx_description
1 polymer ?
#
loop_
_entity_poly.entity_id
_entity_poly.type
_entity_poly.pdbx_seq_one_letter_code
_entity_poly.pdbx_strand_id
1 'polypeptide(L)'
;KHPQYRQQFRGRHIWSEEEAEAELRSQGATAAQQSFSWSAVHSEMRKALAWIYHASREKLERRPGYFDLLGVDFMLDADLGLHLLEVNSNPAMFFDSSPTLEELVPALIGTTLDTVFKAQRDTAASAAELDVPPPFELL
;
A
#
# COMPACT_ATOMS: atom_id res chain seq x y z
N LYS A 1 -6.05 -10.70 -25.92
CA LYS A 1 -5.17 -11.25 -24.84
C LYS A 1 -5.37 -12.77 -24.81
N HIS A 2 -4.30 -13.57 -24.88
CA HIS A 2 -4.39 -15.02 -25.06
C HIS A 2 -4.94 -15.73 -23.79
N PRO A 3 -5.99 -16.58 -23.88
CA PRO A 3 -6.64 -17.18 -22.72
C PRO A 3 -5.72 -18.01 -21.82
N GLN A 4 -4.74 -18.70 -22.42
CA GLN A 4 -3.83 -19.60 -21.70
C GLN A 4 -2.77 -18.85 -20.88
N TYR A 5 -2.45 -17.60 -21.23
CA TYR A 5 -1.47 -16.80 -20.49
C TYR A 5 -1.99 -16.43 -19.09
N ARG A 6 -3.27 -16.04 -18.98
CA ARG A 6 -3.88 -15.78 -17.66
C ARG A 6 -3.94 -17.02 -16.78
N GLN A 7 -4.13 -18.20 -17.35
CA GLN A 7 -4.22 -19.45 -16.57
C GLN A 7 -2.84 -19.97 -16.15
N GLN A 8 -1.82 -19.87 -17.00
CA GLN A 8 -0.48 -20.38 -16.69
C GLN A 8 0.33 -19.48 -15.75
N PHE A 9 0.07 -18.18 -15.72
CA PHE A 9 0.85 -17.19 -14.97
C PHE A 9 0.04 -16.48 -13.87
N ARG A 10 -1.19 -16.92 -13.58
CA ARG A 10 -2.00 -16.41 -12.45
C ARG A 10 -1.19 -16.53 -11.16
N GLY A 11 -1.09 -15.45 -10.39
CA GLY A 11 -0.37 -15.43 -9.11
C GLY A 11 1.16 -15.55 -9.18
N ARG A 12 1.81 -15.54 -10.35
CA ARG A 12 3.29 -15.59 -10.44
C ARG A 12 4.00 -14.24 -10.40
N HIS A 13 3.23 -13.15 -10.48
CA HIS A 13 3.75 -11.78 -10.61
C HIS A 13 3.36 -10.88 -9.43
N ILE A 14 2.67 -11.45 -8.44
CA ILE A 14 2.23 -10.77 -7.23
C ILE A 14 2.61 -11.70 -6.10
N TRP A 15 3.34 -11.16 -5.14
CA TRP A 15 3.86 -11.90 -4.00
C TRP A 15 3.45 -11.22 -2.72
N SER A 16 3.24 -12.01 -1.67
CA SER A 16 3.26 -11.49 -0.31
C SER A 16 4.67 -11.01 0.05
N GLU A 17 4.77 -10.28 1.16
CA GLU A 17 6.07 -9.84 1.70
C GLU A 17 6.97 -11.03 2.04
N GLU A 18 6.41 -12.12 2.56
CA GLU A 18 7.12 -13.35 2.88
C GLU A 18 7.65 -14.04 1.62
N GLU A 19 6.83 -14.13 0.57
CA GLU A 19 7.22 -14.71 -0.71
C GLU A 19 8.34 -13.89 -1.37
N ALA A 20 8.20 -12.56 -1.38
CA ALA A 20 9.21 -11.66 -1.92
C ALA A 20 10.52 -11.73 -1.11
N GLU A 21 10.45 -11.80 0.21
CA GLU A 21 11.63 -11.94 1.07
C GLU A 21 12.33 -13.30 0.86
N ALA A 22 11.56 -14.38 0.70
CA ALA A 22 12.10 -15.70 0.39
C ALA A 22 12.83 -15.71 -0.96
N GLU A 23 12.29 -15.03 -1.98
CA GLU A 23 12.92 -14.91 -3.29
C GLU A 23 14.18 -14.05 -3.26
N LEU A 24 14.19 -12.92 -2.54
CA LEU A 24 15.40 -12.11 -2.36
C LEU A 24 16.52 -12.95 -1.70
N ARG A 25 16.18 -13.75 -0.69
CA ARG A 25 17.15 -14.66 -0.05
C ARG A 25 17.66 -15.74 -1.02
N SER A 26 16.79 -16.31 -1.86
CA SER A 26 17.14 -17.37 -2.81
C SER A 26 18.16 -16.89 -3.84
N GLN A 27 18.09 -15.63 -4.26
CA GLN A 27 18.98 -15.02 -5.25
C GLN A 27 20.34 -14.58 -4.70
N GLY A 28 20.66 -14.88 -3.43
CA GLY A 28 21.98 -14.58 -2.85
C GLY A 28 22.15 -13.13 -2.38
N ALA A 29 21.06 -12.39 -2.20
CA ALA A 29 21.05 -11.04 -1.60
C ALA A 29 21.58 -11.02 -0.13
N THR A 30 21.94 -12.17 0.43
CA THR A 30 22.24 -12.39 1.85
C THR A 30 23.63 -11.95 2.31
N ALA A 31 24.57 -11.64 1.41
CA ALA A 31 25.90 -11.16 1.80
C ALA A 31 26.01 -9.63 1.91
N ALA A 32 25.27 -8.88 1.09
CA ALA A 32 25.27 -7.41 1.10
C ALA A 32 24.04 -6.78 1.81
N GLN A 33 22.92 -7.50 1.93
CA GLN A 33 21.67 -6.99 2.53
C GLN A 33 21.25 -7.76 3.78
N GLN A 34 22.20 -8.10 4.67
CA GLN A 34 21.90 -8.68 6.00
C GLN A 34 20.97 -7.80 6.86
N SER A 35 20.74 -6.55 6.46
CA SER A 35 19.88 -5.57 7.13
C SER A 35 18.53 -5.33 6.44
N PHE A 36 18.16 -6.06 5.38
CA PHE A 36 16.85 -5.86 4.75
C PHE A 36 15.73 -6.23 5.72
N SER A 37 14.73 -5.35 5.82
CA SER A 37 13.49 -5.61 6.52
C SER A 37 12.38 -4.79 5.88
N TRP A 38 11.23 -5.43 5.65
CA TRP A 38 10.02 -4.73 5.22
C TRP A 38 9.64 -3.59 6.16
N SER A 39 9.90 -3.71 7.46
CA SER A 39 9.67 -2.62 8.42
C SER A 39 10.43 -1.33 8.08
N ALA A 40 11.67 -1.44 7.59
CA ALA A 40 12.47 -0.31 7.15
C ALA A 40 11.92 0.29 5.84
N VAL A 41 11.53 -0.55 4.89
CA VAL A 41 10.87 -0.13 3.64
C VAL A 41 9.57 0.62 3.94
N HIS A 42 8.72 0.08 4.82
CA HIS A 42 7.47 0.71 5.24
C HIS A 42 7.71 2.06 5.93
N SER A 43 8.80 2.19 6.70
CA SER A 43 9.20 3.47 7.30
C SER A 43 9.48 4.52 6.22
N GLU A 44 10.22 4.17 5.17
CA GLU A 44 10.50 5.08 4.07
C GLU A 44 9.24 5.38 3.24
N MET A 45 8.39 4.39 2.98
CA MET A 45 7.09 4.59 2.31
C MET A 45 6.22 5.58 3.10
N ARG A 46 6.15 5.45 4.43
CA ARG A 46 5.41 6.40 5.28
C ARG A 46 5.94 7.82 5.18
N LYS A 47 7.27 8.01 5.19
CA LYS A 47 7.88 9.33 4.98
C LYS A 47 7.50 9.89 3.62
N ALA A 48 7.59 9.08 2.55
CA ALA A 48 7.22 9.50 1.21
C ALA A 48 5.73 9.90 1.13
N LEU A 49 4.83 9.11 1.71
CA LEU A 49 3.39 9.43 1.78
C LEU A 49 3.13 10.74 2.53
N ALA A 50 3.82 10.99 3.64
CA ALA A 50 3.71 12.25 4.37
C ALA A 50 4.18 13.45 3.50
N TRP A 51 5.29 13.31 2.77
CA TRP A 51 5.76 14.34 1.84
C TRP A 51 4.75 14.60 0.70
N ILE A 52 4.20 13.55 0.10
CA ILE A 52 3.16 13.66 -0.94
C ILE A 52 1.94 14.42 -0.41
N TYR A 53 1.48 14.06 0.79
CA TYR A 53 0.37 14.74 1.44
C TYR A 53 0.69 16.21 1.71
N HIS A 54 1.84 16.52 2.32
CA HIS A 54 2.24 17.90 2.59
C HIS A 54 2.38 18.76 1.34
N ALA A 55 2.87 18.19 0.24
CA ALA A 55 3.02 18.88 -1.03
C ALA A 55 1.67 19.14 -1.74
N SER A 56 0.63 18.36 -1.45
CA SER A 56 -0.67 18.44 -2.11
C SER A 56 -1.79 19.01 -1.25
N ARG A 57 -1.65 19.05 0.08
CA ARG A 57 -2.73 19.37 1.04
C ARG A 57 -3.48 20.66 0.77
N GLU A 58 -2.81 21.70 0.25
CA GLU A 58 -3.44 23.00 -0.03
C GLU A 58 -4.42 22.94 -1.21
N LYS A 59 -4.28 21.94 -2.08
CA LYS A 59 -5.15 21.70 -3.23
C LYS A 59 -6.19 20.60 -2.96
N LEU A 60 -6.09 19.89 -1.83
CA LEU A 60 -7.06 18.88 -1.44
C LEU A 60 -8.28 19.55 -0.83
N GLU A 61 -9.45 19.34 -1.44
CA GLU A 61 -10.70 19.88 -0.93
C GLU A 61 -11.34 18.88 0.03
N ARG A 62 -11.51 19.28 1.30
CA ARG A 62 -12.24 18.47 2.27
C ARG A 62 -13.74 18.67 2.08
N ARG A 63 -14.43 17.62 1.61
CA ARG A 63 -15.90 17.60 1.50
C ARG A 63 -16.49 16.54 2.44
N PRO A 64 -17.47 16.88 3.30
CA PRO A 64 -18.13 15.90 4.16
C PRO A 64 -18.72 14.76 3.33
N GLY A 65 -18.51 13.52 3.77
CA GLY A 65 -18.98 12.33 3.05
C GLY A 65 -18.05 11.85 1.92
N TYR A 66 -17.01 12.61 1.55
CA TYR A 66 -16.06 12.24 0.51
C TYR A 66 -14.75 11.72 1.12
N PHE A 67 -14.14 10.76 0.44
CA PHE A 67 -12.80 10.25 0.72
C PHE A 67 -12.20 9.72 -0.59
N ASP A 68 -10.87 9.69 -0.68
CA ASP A 68 -10.14 9.11 -1.80
C ASP A 68 -9.30 7.94 -1.29
N LEU A 69 -9.35 6.81 -2.01
CA LEU A 69 -8.41 5.70 -1.85
C LEU A 69 -7.37 5.82 -2.97
N LEU A 70 -6.14 6.18 -2.60
CA LEU A 70 -5.03 6.36 -3.54
C LEU A 70 -4.18 5.09 -3.62
N GLY A 71 -3.78 4.70 -4.83
CA GLY A 71 -2.70 3.74 -5.04
C GLY A 71 -1.38 4.48 -5.18
N VAL A 72 -0.33 4.02 -4.50
CA VAL A 72 0.99 4.63 -4.58
C VAL A 72 2.00 3.57 -4.96
N ASP A 73 2.62 3.77 -6.12
CA ASP A 73 3.51 2.79 -6.72
C ASP A 73 4.95 3.17 -6.39
N PHE A 74 5.66 2.23 -5.76
CA PHE A 74 7.06 2.39 -5.39
C PHE A 74 7.92 1.34 -6.09
N MET A 75 9.19 1.69 -6.31
CA MET A 75 10.23 0.78 -6.76
C MET A 75 11.38 0.75 -5.76
N LEU A 76 11.87 -0.44 -5.47
CA LEU A 76 13.15 -0.63 -4.77
C LEU A 76 14.26 -0.80 -5.80
N ASP A 77 15.34 -0.03 -5.66
CA ASP A 77 16.54 -0.19 -6.50
C ASP A 77 17.45 -1.32 -5.99
N ALA A 78 18.62 -1.49 -6.63
CA ALA A 78 19.59 -2.53 -6.27
C ALA A 78 20.16 -2.36 -4.84
N ASP A 79 20.18 -1.13 -4.32
CA ASP A 79 20.61 -0.80 -2.96
C ASP A 79 19.43 -0.80 -1.97
N LEU A 80 18.23 -1.19 -2.44
CA LEU A 80 16.96 -1.15 -1.71
C LEU A 80 16.53 0.26 -1.32
N GLY A 81 17.02 1.26 -2.06
CA GLY A 81 16.51 2.63 -2.03
C GLY A 81 15.09 2.67 -2.59
N LEU A 82 14.20 3.38 -1.90
CA LEU A 82 12.79 3.54 -2.28
C LEU A 82 12.60 4.73 -3.22
N HIS A 83 12.00 4.48 -4.39
CA HIS A 83 11.67 5.50 -5.39
C HIS A 83 10.17 5.53 -5.64
N LEU A 84 9.56 6.73 -5.55
CA LEU A 84 8.16 6.95 -5.93
C LEU A 84 8.05 6.96 -7.46
N LEU A 85 7.14 6.16 -8.01
CA LEU A 85 6.84 6.15 -9.44
C LEU A 85 5.63 7.04 -9.75
N GLU A 86 4.48 6.74 -9.13
CA GLU A 86 3.23 7.46 -9.37
C GLU A 86 2.26 7.37 -8.20
N VAL A 87 1.26 8.26 -8.23
CA VAL A 87 0.11 8.26 -7.32
C VAL A 87 -1.15 8.21 -8.16
N ASN A 88 -1.91 7.13 -8.02
CA ASN A 88 -3.12 6.84 -8.78
C ASN A 88 -4.36 7.11 -7.93
N SER A 89 -5.25 7.98 -8.42
CA SER A 89 -6.52 8.28 -7.73
C SER A 89 -7.62 7.24 -7.94
N ASN A 90 -7.37 6.24 -8.80
CA ASN A 90 -8.29 5.14 -9.08
C ASN A 90 -7.50 3.83 -9.18
N PRO A 91 -6.94 3.34 -8.06
CA PRO A 91 -6.21 2.08 -8.07
C PRO A 91 -7.11 0.92 -8.51
N ALA A 92 -6.53 -0.03 -9.25
CA ALA A 92 -7.26 -1.21 -9.68
C ALA A 92 -7.62 -2.09 -8.48
N MET A 93 -8.91 -2.37 -8.29
CA MET A 93 -9.42 -3.25 -7.21
C MET A 93 -9.76 -4.66 -7.70
N PHE A 94 -9.20 -5.09 -8.83
CA PHE A 94 -9.35 -6.47 -9.30
C PHE A 94 -8.48 -7.40 -8.45
N PHE A 95 -9.12 -8.25 -7.65
CA PHE A 95 -8.42 -9.09 -6.68
C PHE A 95 -8.26 -10.55 -7.12
N ASP A 96 -9.03 -11.02 -8.10
CA ASP A 96 -9.06 -12.41 -8.58
C ASP A 96 -7.78 -12.86 -9.34
N SER A 97 -6.73 -12.04 -9.39
CA SER A 97 -5.52 -12.35 -10.17
C SER A 97 -4.43 -13.06 -9.37
N SER A 98 -4.53 -13.08 -8.03
CA SER A 98 -3.61 -13.78 -7.13
C SER A 98 -4.25 -14.04 -5.76
N PRO A 99 -3.90 -15.12 -5.05
CA PRO A 99 -4.37 -15.36 -3.68
C PRO A 99 -4.08 -14.18 -2.74
N THR A 100 -2.90 -13.57 -2.86
CA THR A 100 -2.49 -12.40 -2.08
C THR A 100 -3.48 -11.25 -2.24
N LEU A 101 -3.87 -10.90 -3.47
CA LEU A 101 -4.87 -9.85 -3.67
C LEU A 101 -6.28 -10.27 -3.25
N GLU A 102 -6.66 -11.54 -3.44
CA GLU A 102 -7.97 -12.08 -3.01
C GLU A 102 -8.17 -11.92 -1.49
N GLU A 103 -7.10 -11.96 -0.71
CA GLU A 103 -7.11 -11.69 0.74
C GLU A 103 -7.00 -10.19 1.05
N LEU A 104 -6.01 -9.50 0.48
CA LEU A 104 -5.67 -8.13 0.85
C LEU A 104 -6.72 -7.09 0.45
N VAL A 105 -7.27 -7.19 -0.76
CA VAL A 105 -8.15 -6.13 -1.29
C VAL A 105 -9.48 -6.04 -0.52
N PRO A 106 -10.19 -7.14 -0.22
CA PRO A 106 -11.39 -7.06 0.61
C PRO A 106 -11.11 -6.51 2.01
N ALA A 107 -10.01 -6.92 2.65
CA ALA A 107 -9.62 -6.42 3.97
C ALA A 107 -9.34 -4.92 3.92
N LEU A 108 -8.53 -4.46 2.96
CA LEU A 108 -8.24 -3.05 2.73
C LEU A 108 -9.51 -2.21 2.57
N ILE A 109 -10.47 -2.66 1.76
CA ILE A 109 -11.73 -1.95 1.54
C ILE A 109 -12.53 -1.86 2.85
N GLY A 110 -12.66 -2.98 3.56
CA GLY A 110 -13.39 -3.02 4.83
C GLY A 110 -12.80 -2.03 5.84
N THR A 111 -11.50 -2.08 6.04
CA THR A 111 -10.82 -1.19 6.98
C THR A 111 -10.84 0.27 6.55
N THR A 112 -10.73 0.55 5.25
CA THR A 112 -10.84 1.92 4.73
C THR A 112 -12.19 2.50 5.07
N LEU A 113 -13.28 1.75 4.85
CA LEU A 113 -14.64 2.21 5.17
C LEU A 113 -14.82 2.43 6.68
N ASP A 114 -14.36 1.51 7.52
CA ASP A 114 -14.43 1.66 8.97
C ASP A 114 -13.67 2.91 9.45
N THR A 115 -12.48 3.15 8.91
CA THR A 115 -11.65 4.32 9.22
C THR A 115 -12.34 5.61 8.80
N VAL A 116 -12.90 5.66 7.58
CA VAL A 116 -13.63 6.82 7.07
C VAL A 116 -14.88 7.09 7.90
N PHE A 117 -15.66 6.06 8.25
CA PHE A 117 -16.85 6.23 9.08
C PHE A 117 -16.50 6.74 10.48
N LYS A 118 -15.45 6.22 11.10
CA LYS A 118 -14.94 6.73 12.38
C LYS A 118 -14.53 8.20 12.26
N ALA A 119 -13.70 8.54 11.27
CA ALA A 119 -13.25 9.90 11.04
C ALA A 119 -14.40 10.89 10.80
N GLN A 120 -15.42 10.51 10.03
CA GLN A 120 -16.58 11.35 9.75
C GLN A 120 -17.49 11.53 10.99
N ARG A 121 -17.62 10.52 11.85
CA ARG A 121 -18.33 10.63 13.14
C ARG A 121 -17.57 11.54 14.11
N ASP A 122 -16.26 11.39 14.19
CA ASP A 122 -15.41 12.18 15.09
C ASP A 122 -15.31 13.65 14.64
N THR A 123 -15.37 13.91 13.33
CA THR A 123 -15.49 15.28 12.80
C THR A 123 -16.79 15.98 13.26
N ALA A 124 -17.86 15.22 13.54
CA ALA A 124 -19.07 15.78 14.13
C ALA A 124 -18.94 16.04 15.65
N ALA A 125 -17.88 15.53 16.30
CA ALA A 125 -17.69 15.60 17.74
C ALA A 125 -16.60 16.59 18.22
N SER A 126 -15.42 16.71 17.59
CA SER A 126 -14.52 17.88 17.79
C SER A 126 -13.29 17.80 16.87
N ALA A 127 -12.63 18.94 16.66
CA ALA A 127 -11.34 19.10 15.98
C ALA A 127 -10.15 18.54 16.78
N ALA A 128 -10.22 17.29 17.23
CA ALA A 128 -9.07 16.57 17.75
C ALA A 128 -8.37 15.84 16.59
N GLU A 129 -7.03 15.84 16.62
CA GLU A 129 -6.20 15.11 15.65
C GLU A 129 -6.75 13.70 15.43
N LEU A 130 -6.97 13.36 14.16
CA LEU A 130 -7.32 12.00 13.78
C LEU A 130 -6.15 11.10 14.24
N ASP A 131 -6.42 10.25 15.22
CA ASP A 131 -5.54 9.14 15.59
C ASP A 131 -5.52 8.16 14.40
N VAL A 132 -4.61 8.43 13.46
CA VAL A 132 -4.40 7.60 12.28
C VAL A 132 -3.63 6.37 12.77
N PRO A 133 -4.25 5.17 12.80
CA PRO A 133 -3.52 3.98 13.18
C PRO A 133 -2.33 3.79 12.22
N PRO A 134 -1.19 3.26 12.69
CA PRO A 134 -0.08 2.98 11.82
C PRO A 134 -0.59 2.09 10.67
N PRO A 135 -0.45 2.51 9.40
CA PRO A 135 -0.79 1.63 8.29
C PRO A 135 0.15 0.43 8.43
N PHE A 136 -0.42 -0.78 8.30
CA PHE A 136 0.15 -2.12 8.54
C PHE A 136 -0.16 -2.82 9.88
N GLU A 137 -0.94 -2.25 10.81
CA GLU A 137 -1.59 -3.05 11.88
C GLU A 137 -2.98 -3.61 11.47
N LEU A 138 -3.26 -3.61 10.17
CA LEU A 138 -4.54 -4.04 9.59
C LEU A 138 -4.43 -5.36 8.82
N LEU A 139 -3.34 -6.08 9.06
CA LEU A 139 -3.12 -7.49 8.73
C LEU A 139 -2.55 -8.18 9.97
#